data_AF-A0A8C2T1H3-F1
#
_entry.id   AF-A0A8C2T1H3-F1
#
_cell.length_a   1.000
_cell.length_b   1.000
_cell.length_c   1.000
_cell.angle_alpha   90.00
_cell.angle_beta   90.00
_cell.angle_gamma   90.00
#
_symmetry.space_group_name_H-M   'P 1'
#
loop_
_entity.id
_entity.type
_entity.pdbx_description
1 polymer ?
#
loop_
_entity_poly.entity_id
_entity_poly.type
_entity_poly.pdbx_seq_one_letter_code
_entity_poly.pdbx_strand_id
1 'polypeptide(L)'
;MGQSCSSCTDCGSGCAAAAAPQKPVDTIPPAQSIYRQAQKCLGLPGGQQQQKRDINLRDFLLVYNRMTELCFRRCVSDLGHRLLSRREERCLDGCAGKLVRSNHRLMGAYVSLMPGIVQRRAARTEHSAEPAAPDGHEAAPADPDAAPAGT
;
A
#
# COMPACT_ATOMS: atom_id res chain seq x y z
N MET A 1 44.96 -19.75 12.72
CA MET A 1 43.73 -20.02 13.49
C MET A 1 43.01 -18.69 13.72
N GLY A 2 42.25 -18.23 12.72
CA GLY A 2 41.50 -16.97 12.78
C GLY A 2 40.03 -17.28 12.93
N GLN A 3 39.43 -16.92 14.06
CA GLN A 3 38.02 -17.17 14.35
C GLN A 3 37.16 -16.23 13.50
N SER A 4 36.18 -16.80 12.80
CA SER A 4 35.18 -16.07 12.03
C SER A 4 34.19 -15.37 12.97
N CYS A 5 34.13 -14.05 12.90
CA CYS A 5 33.10 -13.26 13.58
C CYS A 5 31.72 -13.64 13.03
N SER A 6 30.89 -14.31 13.83
CA SER A 6 29.55 -14.78 13.45
C SER A 6 28.42 -14.09 14.22
N SER A 7 28.70 -12.99 14.93
CA SER A 7 27.68 -12.28 15.72
C SER A 7 27.92 -10.77 15.76
N CYS A 8 26.82 -10.00 15.68
CA CYS A 8 26.78 -8.54 15.58
C CYS A 8 27.13 -7.75 16.86
N THR A 9 27.62 -8.39 17.92
CA THR A 9 27.87 -7.73 19.21
C THR A 9 29.26 -7.09 19.35
N ASP A 10 30.14 -7.22 18.34
CA ASP A 10 31.55 -6.79 18.44
C ASP A 10 31.90 -5.60 17.52
N CYS A 11 31.00 -4.62 17.43
CA CYS A 11 31.27 -3.38 16.70
C CYS A 11 31.56 -2.23 17.67
N GLY A 12 32.54 -2.43 18.56
CA GLY A 12 33.03 -1.43 19.48
C GLY A 12 34.53 -1.21 19.27
N SER A 13 34.86 -0.16 18.52
CA SER A 13 36.21 0.39 18.32
C SER A 13 37.16 -0.39 17.41
N GLY A 14 37.16 0.01 16.12
CA GLY A 14 38.35 -0.01 15.29
C GLY A 14 38.53 -1.26 14.41
N CYS A 15 37.80 -1.32 13.30
CA CYS A 15 38.26 -2.07 12.13
C CYS A 15 38.37 -1.11 10.95
N ALA A 16 39.61 -0.82 10.57
CA ALA A 16 39.94 -0.11 9.36
C ALA A 16 39.33 -0.81 8.15
N ALA A 17 38.90 -0.02 7.17
CA ALA A 17 38.48 -0.50 5.86
C ALA A 17 39.62 -1.29 5.21
N ALA A 18 39.57 -2.61 5.31
CA ALA A 18 40.42 -3.51 4.54
C ALA A 18 39.67 -3.88 3.26
N ALA A 19 40.34 -3.61 2.15
CA ALA A 19 39.87 -3.84 0.79
C ALA A 19 39.22 -5.22 0.61
N ALA A 20 38.11 -5.21 -0.15
CA ALA A 20 37.40 -6.41 -0.57
C ALA A 20 38.33 -7.40 -1.30
N PRO A 21 38.35 -8.69 -0.91
CA PRO A 21 38.79 -9.72 -1.83
C PRO A 21 37.64 -9.94 -2.83
N GLN A 22 37.90 -9.66 -4.10
CA GLN A 22 37.01 -10.03 -5.20
C GLN A 22 36.81 -11.55 -5.18
N LYS A 23 35.61 -12.01 -4.80
CA LYS A 23 35.21 -13.42 -5.01
C LYS A 23 34.80 -13.61 -6.47
N PRO A 24 35.16 -14.75 -7.08
CA PRO A 24 34.85 -15.03 -8.48
C PRO A 24 33.33 -15.09 -8.71
N VAL A 25 32.93 -14.46 -9.81
CA VAL A 25 31.61 -14.55 -10.44
C VAL A 25 31.38 -16.01 -10.82
N ASP A 26 30.54 -16.74 -10.08
CA ASP A 26 29.81 -17.94 -10.55
C ASP A 26 29.06 -18.60 -9.38
N THR A 27 28.01 -17.95 -8.88
CA THR A 27 26.79 -18.62 -8.38
C THR A 27 25.70 -17.57 -8.31
N ILE A 28 24.79 -17.56 -9.27
CA ILE A 28 23.53 -16.80 -9.14
C ILE A 28 22.74 -17.51 -8.04
N PRO A 29 22.52 -16.91 -6.86
CA PRO A 29 21.74 -17.57 -5.83
C PRO A 29 20.27 -17.68 -6.31
N PRO A 30 19.52 -18.74 -5.95
CA PRO A 30 18.12 -18.85 -6.33
C PRO A 30 17.36 -17.64 -5.78
N ALA A 31 16.45 -17.06 -6.57
CA ALA A 31 15.71 -15.83 -6.25
C ALA A 31 15.06 -15.83 -4.85
N GLN A 32 14.80 -17.00 -4.28
CA GLN A 32 14.29 -17.20 -2.92
C GLN A 32 15.24 -16.69 -1.81
N SER A 33 16.56 -16.79 -1.96
CA SER A 33 17.51 -16.35 -0.92
C SER A 33 17.68 -14.84 -0.90
N ILE A 34 17.68 -14.21 -2.09
CA ILE A 34 17.68 -12.75 -2.23
C ILE A 34 16.43 -12.17 -1.57
N TYR A 35 15.27 -12.80 -1.79
CA TYR A 35 14.01 -12.36 -1.19
C TYR A 35 13.96 -12.59 0.33
N ARG A 36 14.46 -13.73 0.84
CA ARG A 36 14.55 -14.01 2.29
C ARG A 36 15.56 -13.10 3.00
N GLN A 37 16.67 -12.75 2.36
CA GLN A 37 17.68 -11.83 2.91
C GLN A 37 17.16 -10.39 2.89
N ALA A 38 16.47 -9.98 1.82
CA ALA A 38 15.77 -8.70 1.75
C ALA A 38 14.68 -8.59 2.84
N GLN A 39 13.92 -9.67 3.11
CA GLN A 39 12.96 -9.72 4.21
C GLN A 39 13.61 -9.62 5.61
N LYS A 40 14.83 -10.13 5.78
CA LYS A 40 15.63 -9.99 7.02
C LYS A 40 16.19 -8.58 7.22
N CYS A 41 16.65 -7.91 6.16
CA CYS A 41 17.10 -6.52 6.20
C CYS A 41 15.93 -5.51 6.30
N LEU A 42 14.75 -5.87 5.78
CA LEU A 42 13.49 -5.15 6.00
C LEU A 42 12.86 -5.48 7.37
N GLY A 43 13.51 -6.31 8.19
CA GLY A 43 13.23 -6.49 9.61
C GLY A 43 13.60 -5.23 10.40
N LEU A 44 12.77 -4.19 10.31
CA LEU A 44 12.86 -2.97 11.11
C LEU A 44 11.92 -3.05 12.34
N PRO A 45 12.39 -3.49 13.51
CA PRO A 45 11.69 -3.28 14.78
C PRO A 45 11.93 -1.86 15.32
N GLY A 46 11.91 -0.84 14.45
CA GLY A 46 12.06 0.58 14.80
C GLY A 46 11.07 1.51 14.09
N GLY A 47 10.25 1.01 13.16
CA GLY A 47 9.33 1.82 12.34
C GLY A 47 7.84 1.56 12.55
N GLN A 48 7.45 0.56 13.36
CA GLN A 48 6.04 0.18 13.55
C GLN A 48 5.16 1.35 14.05
N GLN A 49 5.68 2.22 14.94
CA GLN A 49 4.93 3.39 15.41
C GLN A 49 4.85 4.52 14.39
N GLN A 50 5.90 4.74 13.59
CA GLN A 50 5.90 5.78 12.55
C GLN A 50 4.95 5.39 11.41
N GLN A 51 5.02 4.14 10.95
CA GLN A 51 4.13 3.64 9.89
C GLN A 51 2.66 3.63 10.32
N LYS A 52 2.36 3.31 11.59
CA LYS A 52 0.97 3.40 12.11
C LYS A 52 0.48 4.86 12.11
N ARG A 53 1.34 5.82 12.45
CA ARG A 53 1.00 7.26 12.38
C ARG A 53 0.72 7.69 10.95
N ASP A 54 1.54 7.26 10.00
CA ASP A 54 1.37 7.59 8.59
C ASP A 54 0.10 6.95 8.01
N ILE A 55 -0.22 5.71 8.37
CA ILE A 55 -1.47 5.03 7.96
C ILE A 55 -2.69 5.77 8.50
N ASN A 56 -2.72 6.09 9.80
CA ASN A 56 -3.84 6.81 10.40
C ASN A 56 -4.05 8.20 9.77
N LEU A 57 -2.97 8.91 9.47
CA LEU A 57 -3.03 10.19 8.78
C LEU A 57 -3.53 10.03 7.35
N ARG A 58 -3.01 9.05 6.61
CA ARG A 58 -3.42 8.77 5.23
C ARG A 58 -4.90 8.40 5.16
N ASP A 59 -5.39 7.60 6.11
CA ASP A 59 -6.79 7.21 6.22
C ASP A 59 -7.68 8.42 6.53
N PHE A 60 -7.23 9.30 7.44
CA PHE A 60 -7.92 10.56 7.70
C PHE A 60 -8.01 11.42 6.44
N LEU A 61 -6.90 11.60 5.72
CA LEU A 61 -6.87 12.41 4.51
C LEU A 61 -7.74 11.83 3.40
N LEU A 62 -7.80 10.51 3.25
CA LEU A 62 -8.69 9.85 2.30
C LEU A 62 -10.17 10.14 2.61
N VAL A 63 -10.57 10.02 3.87
CA VAL A 63 -11.93 10.31 4.32
C VAL A 63 -12.24 11.80 4.17
N TYR A 64 -11.30 12.67 4.53
CA TYR A 64 -11.45 14.12 4.42
C TYR A 64 -11.64 14.54 2.95
N ASN A 65 -10.77 14.08 2.05
CA ASN A 65 -10.85 14.42 0.63
C ASN A 65 -12.15 13.91 0.00
N ARG A 66 -12.61 12.73 0.42
CA ARG A 66 -13.91 12.22 -0.04
C ARG A 66 -15.07 13.04 0.49
N MET A 67 -14.99 13.47 1.76
CA MET A 67 -16.01 14.30 2.40
C MET A 67 -16.12 15.66 1.73
N THR A 68 -15.00 16.32 1.44
CA THR A 68 -14.99 17.64 0.80
C THR A 68 -15.57 17.57 -0.61
N GLU A 69 -15.20 16.56 -1.41
CA GLU A 69 -15.76 16.35 -2.75
C GLU A 69 -17.28 16.12 -2.71
N LEU A 70 -17.76 15.25 -1.81
CA LEU A 70 -19.18 14.92 -1.70
C LEU A 70 -20.00 16.13 -1.25
N CYS A 71 -19.55 16.80 -0.20
CA CYS A 71 -20.28 17.92 0.37
C CYS A 71 -20.27 19.13 -0.58
N PHE A 72 -19.17 19.36 -1.31
CA PHE A 72 -19.13 20.37 -2.37
C PHE A 72 -20.19 20.09 -3.44
N ARG A 73 -20.20 18.88 -4.03
CA ARG A 73 -21.18 18.51 -5.08
C ARG A 73 -22.64 18.53 -4.61
N ARG A 74 -22.90 18.31 -3.32
CA ARG A 74 -24.26 18.19 -2.79
C ARG A 74 -24.82 19.49 -2.23
N CYS A 75 -23.97 20.33 -1.65
CA CYS A 75 -24.39 21.51 -0.91
C CYS A 75 -24.05 22.83 -1.59
N VAL A 76 -23.02 22.89 -2.44
CA VAL A 76 -22.68 24.11 -3.18
C VAL A 76 -23.41 24.07 -4.52
N SER A 77 -24.34 24.99 -4.70
CA SER A 77 -25.21 25.06 -5.88
C SER A 77 -25.21 26.42 -6.54
N ASP A 78 -24.87 27.47 -5.79
CA ASP A 78 -24.71 28.83 -6.30
C ASP A 78 -23.23 29.23 -6.24
N LEU A 79 -22.66 29.59 -7.39
CA LEU A 79 -21.29 30.10 -7.51
C LEU A 79 -21.27 31.58 -7.93
N GLY A 80 -22.40 32.29 -7.82
CA GLY A 80 -22.51 33.71 -8.18
C GLY A 80 -21.79 34.65 -7.21
N HIS A 81 -21.39 34.17 -6.02
CA HIS A 81 -20.74 34.95 -4.98
C HIS A 81 -19.60 34.16 -4.33
N ARG A 82 -18.57 34.88 -3.85
CA ARG A 82 -17.34 34.27 -3.30
C ARG A 82 -17.55 33.60 -1.93
N LEU A 83 -18.55 34.04 -1.18
CA LEU A 83 -18.90 33.49 0.13
C LEU A 83 -20.06 32.50 -0.03
N LEU A 84 -20.12 31.51 0.86
CA LEU A 84 -21.24 30.57 0.93
C LEU A 84 -22.52 31.27 1.43
N SER A 85 -23.66 30.88 0.89
CA SER A 85 -24.94 31.33 1.44
C SER A 85 -25.25 30.60 2.76
N ARG A 86 -26.08 31.19 3.63
CA ARG A 86 -26.49 30.55 4.90
C ARG A 86 -27.17 29.19 4.71
N ARG A 87 -27.77 28.93 3.54
CA ARG A 87 -28.38 27.62 3.24
C ARG A 87 -27.31 26.56 2.96
N GLU A 88 -26.27 26.94 2.24
CA GLU A 88 -25.14 26.06 1.89
C GLU A 88 -24.30 25.78 3.14
N GLU A 89 -24.04 26.78 3.99
CA GLU A 89 -23.38 26.60 5.30
C GLU A 89 -24.10 25.52 6.15
N ARG A 90 -25.42 25.68 6.36
CA ARG A 90 -26.21 24.69 7.11
C ARG A 90 -26.20 23.30 6.46
N CYS A 91 -26.17 23.24 5.12
CA CYS A 91 -26.08 21.98 4.40
C CYS A 91 -24.71 21.31 4.63
N LEU A 92 -23.62 22.06 4.58
CA LEU A 92 -22.26 21.57 4.77
C LEU A 92 -22.07 21.00 6.18
N ASP A 93 -22.55 21.68 7.21
CA ASP A 93 -22.52 21.19 8.60
C ASP A 93 -23.27 19.86 8.74
N GLY A 94 -24.47 19.80 8.16
CA GLY A 94 -25.28 18.59 8.12
C GLY A 94 -24.63 17.45 7.32
N CYS A 95 -23.97 17.78 6.21
CA CYS A 95 -23.30 16.82 5.33
C CYS A 95 -22.08 16.20 6.02
N ALA A 96 -21.18 17.02 6.54
CA ALA A 96 -20.00 16.57 7.26
C ALA A 96 -20.38 15.73 8.48
N GLY A 97 -21.33 16.21 9.30
CA GLY A 97 -21.81 15.46 10.45
C GLY A 97 -22.45 14.12 10.08
N LYS A 98 -23.24 14.06 9.01
CA LYS A 98 -23.83 12.79 8.52
C LYS A 98 -22.75 11.82 8.04
N LEU A 99 -21.78 12.31 7.27
CA LEU A 99 -20.72 11.47 6.71
C LEU A 99 -19.84 10.89 7.81
N VAL A 100 -19.40 11.70 8.79
CA VAL A 100 -18.58 11.23 9.91
C VAL A 100 -19.31 10.15 10.72
N ARG A 101 -20.59 10.39 11.08
CA ARG A 101 -21.39 9.40 11.83
C ARG A 101 -21.60 8.10 11.03
N SER A 102 -21.86 8.22 9.73
CA SER A 102 -22.08 7.06 8.86
C SER A 102 -20.78 6.27 8.66
N ASN A 103 -19.67 6.97 8.46
CA ASN A 103 -18.35 6.36 8.33
C ASN A 103 -17.97 5.59 9.61
N HIS A 104 -18.17 6.17 10.79
CA HIS A 104 -17.93 5.46 12.05
C HIS A 104 -18.78 4.20 12.21
N ARG A 105 -20.08 4.25 11.84
CA ARG A 105 -20.94 3.06 11.87
C ARG A 105 -20.46 1.98 10.90
N LEU A 106 -20.08 2.37 9.69
CA LEU A 106 -19.58 1.45 8.67
C LEU A 106 -18.25 0.84 9.07
N MET A 107 -17.32 1.62 9.60
CA MET A 107 -16.05 1.11 10.11
C MET A 107 -16.24 0.19 11.33
N GLY A 108 -17.19 0.50 12.21
CA GLY A 108 -17.55 -0.40 13.30
C GLY A 108 -17.99 -1.77 12.78
N ALA A 109 -18.92 -1.81 11.83
CA ALA A 109 -19.38 -3.06 11.23
C ALA A 109 -18.25 -3.79 10.47
N TYR A 110 -17.43 -3.06 9.72
CA TYR A 110 -16.29 -3.61 8.98
C TYR A 110 -15.30 -4.32 9.90
N VAL A 111 -14.92 -3.69 11.02
CA VAL A 111 -14.01 -4.29 12.01
C VAL A 111 -14.61 -5.54 12.65
N SER A 112 -15.92 -5.59 12.88
CA SER A 112 -16.59 -6.79 13.38
C SER A 112 -16.66 -7.94 12.36
N LEU A 113 -16.81 -7.62 11.07
CA LEU A 113 -17.03 -8.62 10.02
C LEU A 113 -15.73 -9.15 9.38
N MET A 114 -14.73 -8.28 9.22
CA MET A 114 -13.51 -8.60 8.48
C MET A 114 -12.70 -9.79 9.01
N PRO A 115 -12.53 -9.99 10.33
CA PRO A 115 -11.79 -11.15 10.82
C PRO A 115 -12.34 -12.47 10.30
N GLY A 116 -13.67 -12.62 10.29
CA GLY A 116 -14.33 -13.82 9.77
C GLY A 116 -14.22 -13.97 8.25
N ILE A 117 -14.23 -12.86 7.51
CA ILE A 117 -14.06 -12.87 6.04
C ILE A 117 -12.61 -13.26 5.67
N VAL A 118 -11.62 -12.68 6.36
CA VAL A 118 -10.20 -12.94 6.13
C VAL A 118 -9.84 -14.37 6.49
N GLN A 119 -10.38 -14.89 7.60
CA GLN A 119 -10.13 -16.28 8.03
C GLN A 119 -10.64 -17.30 7.02
N ARG A 120 -11.83 -17.07 6.42
CA ARG A 120 -12.35 -17.94 5.34
C ARG A 120 -11.52 -17.85 4.07
N ARG A 121 -11.01 -16.65 3.73
CA ARG A 121 -10.12 -16.47 2.58
C ARG A 121 -8.79 -17.21 2.79
N ALA A 122 -8.20 -17.10 3.98
CA ALA A 122 -6.97 -17.81 4.33
C ALA A 122 -7.14 -19.33 4.20
N ALA A 123 -8.20 -19.89 4.78
CA ALA A 123 -8.49 -21.32 4.71
C ALA A 123 -8.72 -21.82 3.25
N ARG A 124 -9.31 -20.99 2.38
CA ARG A 124 -9.48 -21.31 0.96
C ARG A 124 -8.16 -21.30 0.20
N THR A 125 -7.26 -20.36 0.49
CA THR A 125 -5.91 -20.33 -0.12
C THR A 125 -5.06 -21.52 0.32
N GLU A 126 -5.23 -21.99 1.55
CA GLU A 126 -4.52 -23.17 2.09
C GLU A 126 -5.06 -24.49 1.54
N HIS A 127 -6.37 -24.58 1.28
CA HIS A 127 -7.00 -25.79 0.73
C HIS A 127 -6.98 -25.86 -0.81
N SER A 128 -6.90 -24.72 -1.50
CA SER A 128 -6.72 -24.64 -2.96
C SER A 128 -5.26 -24.43 -3.36
N ALA A 129 -4.31 -25.13 -2.73
CA ALA A 129 -3.00 -25.40 -3.33
C ALA A 129 -3.10 -26.37 -4.53
N GLU A 130 -4.16 -26.21 -5.34
CA GLU A 130 -4.28 -26.72 -6.69
C GLU A 130 -3.79 -25.56 -7.58
N PRO A 131 -2.83 -25.79 -8.50
CA PRO A 131 -2.17 -24.70 -9.21
C PRO A 131 -3.25 -23.87 -9.91
N ALA A 132 -3.34 -22.59 -9.54
CA ALA A 132 -4.03 -21.60 -10.33
C ALA A 132 -3.41 -21.64 -11.73
N ALA A 133 -4.09 -22.32 -12.65
CA ALA A 133 -3.75 -22.28 -14.06
C ALA A 133 -3.70 -20.81 -14.47
N PRO A 134 -2.72 -20.39 -15.29
CA PRO A 134 -2.73 -19.05 -15.83
C PRO A 134 -4.00 -18.92 -16.67
N ASP A 135 -4.93 -18.08 -16.23
CA ASP A 135 -6.05 -17.64 -17.06
C ASP A 135 -5.47 -16.95 -18.30
N GLY A 136 -5.38 -17.71 -19.38
CA GLY A 136 -5.12 -17.22 -20.72
C GLY A 136 -6.28 -16.30 -21.11
N HIS A 137 -6.06 -15.00 -20.99
CA HIS A 137 -6.60 -14.06 -21.96
C HIS A 137 -5.44 -13.55 -22.79
N GLU A 138 -5.31 -14.19 -23.94
CA GLU A 138 -4.58 -13.74 -25.12
C GLU A 138 -5.03 -12.31 -25.46
N ALA A 139 -4.22 -11.32 -25.08
CA ALA A 139 -4.23 -10.01 -25.73
C ALA A 139 -3.09 -10.02 -26.74
N ALA A 140 -3.45 -10.36 -27.98
CA ALA A 140 -2.56 -10.28 -29.14
C ALA A 140 -1.88 -8.89 -29.22
N PRO A 141 -0.59 -8.81 -29.58
CA PRO A 141 0.03 -7.55 -29.92
C PRO A 141 -0.37 -7.17 -31.34
N ALA A 142 -1.02 -6.02 -31.50
CA ALA A 142 -1.20 -5.38 -32.79
C ALA A 142 -0.65 -3.95 -32.72
N ASP A 143 0.61 -3.80 -33.09
CA ASP A 143 1.10 -2.59 -33.77
C ASP A 143 2.02 -3.09 -34.90
N PRO A 144 1.74 -2.69 -36.14
CA PRO A 144 2.71 -1.79 -36.76
C PRO A 144 2.08 -0.71 -37.65
N ASP A 145 2.66 0.49 -37.57
CA ASP A 145 2.60 1.48 -38.63
C ASP A 145 2.85 0.86 -40.02
N ALA A 146 1.85 0.99 -40.89
CA ALA A 146 2.01 0.93 -42.34
C ALA A 146 0.92 1.78 -43.00
N ALA A 147 1.21 3.07 -43.22
CA ALA A 147 0.60 3.79 -44.33
C ALA A 147 1.05 3.14 -45.66
N PRO A 148 0.22 3.15 -46.72
CA PRO A 148 0.35 4.25 -47.66
C PRO A 148 -0.96 4.73 -48.35
N ALA A 149 -0.90 6.00 -48.75
CA ALA A 149 -1.45 6.64 -49.95
C ALA A 149 -2.78 6.15 -50.61
N GLY A 150 -3.72 7.10 -50.72
CA GLY A 150 -4.25 7.54 -52.02
C GLY A 150 -5.48 6.82 -52.56
N THR A 151 -6.64 7.49 -52.48
CA THR A 151 -7.38 8.03 -53.64
C THR A 151 -8.48 8.97 -53.15
#